data_AF-A0A7C5RMW9-F1
#
_entry.id   AF-A0A7C5RMW9-F1
#
_cell.length_a   1.000
_cell.length_b   1.000
_cell.length_c   1.000
_cell.angle_alpha   90.00
_cell.angle_beta   90.00
_cell.angle_gamma   90.00
#
_symmetry.space_group_name_H-M   'P 1'
#
loop_
_entity.id
_entity.type
_entity.pdbx_description
1 polymer ?
#
loop_
_entity_poly.entity_id
_entity_poly.type
_entity_poly.pdbx_seq_one_letter_code
_entity_poly.pdbx_strand_id
1 'polypeptide(L)'
;MITLARIKKPIDYINELCRSGDSNRRTLGRSLQSSYERWTRTLAFSDFYDFMNLIRDGKAEIGSAQFFGKFRAYAFEEYIFRLLQKELPIHEPMKVFWGERCMVLGGSVGIYAMEFDIIIGKRKNSFIEPSMAIEAKVELDSARLKTAIGSFAILKSLKPEVEGILVYMIKELNENFLKLAE
;
A
#
# COMPACT_ATOMS: atom_id res chain seq x y z
N MET A 1 -19.57 16.76 8.18
CA MET A 1 -19.16 15.45 7.64
C MET A 1 -17.99 15.68 6.70
N ILE A 2 -16.79 15.30 7.10
CA ILE A 2 -15.65 15.28 6.17
C ILE A 2 -15.81 13.99 5.38
N THR A 3 -16.22 14.11 4.12
CA THR A 3 -16.26 12.99 3.18
C THR A 3 -14.81 12.57 2.96
N LEU A 4 -14.39 11.46 3.58
CA LEU A 4 -13.07 10.87 3.33
C LEU A 4 -13.01 10.54 1.83
N ALA A 5 -12.07 11.17 1.12
CA ALA A 5 -11.85 10.87 -0.28
C ALA A 5 -11.53 9.37 -0.39
N ARG A 6 -12.35 8.63 -1.13
CA ARG A 6 -12.16 7.18 -1.32
C ARG A 6 -10.78 6.96 -1.93
N ILE A 7 -9.93 6.17 -1.27
CA ILE A 7 -8.67 5.74 -1.85
C ILE A 7 -8.98 5.02 -3.16
N LYS A 8 -8.37 5.50 -4.24
CA LYS A 8 -8.53 4.90 -5.56
C LYS A 8 -7.88 3.51 -5.53
N LYS A 9 -8.64 2.49 -5.88
CA LYS A 9 -8.15 1.10 -5.88
C LYS A 9 -7.53 0.74 -7.23
N PRO A 10 -6.62 -0.23 -7.30
CA PRO A 10 -6.07 -0.77 -8.55
C PRO A 10 -7.16 -1.07 -9.60
N ILE A 11 -8.28 -1.66 -9.19
CA ILE A 11 -9.41 -1.95 -10.08
C ILE A 11 -10.01 -0.69 -10.73
N ASP A 12 -9.94 0.48 -10.08
CA ASP A 12 -10.42 1.74 -10.65
C ASP A 12 -9.54 2.18 -11.83
N TYR A 13 -8.22 1.98 -11.74
CA TYR A 13 -7.29 2.23 -12.84
C TYR A 13 -7.55 1.30 -14.04
N ILE A 14 -7.76 0.02 -13.75
CA ILE A 14 -8.09 -1.00 -14.76
C ILE A 14 -9.39 -0.63 -15.48
N ASN A 15 -10.43 -0.27 -14.72
CA ASN A 15 -11.73 0.12 -15.26
C ASN A 15 -11.64 1.36 -16.17
N GLU A 16 -10.82 2.35 -15.82
CA GLU A 16 -10.57 3.52 -16.67
C GLU A 16 -9.89 3.13 -18.00
N LEU A 17 -8.95 2.19 -17.98
CA LEU A 17 -8.33 1.65 -19.20
C LEU A 17 -9.34 0.90 -20.07
N CYS A 18 -10.16 0.03 -19.47
CA CYS A 18 -11.18 -0.72 -20.18
C CYS A 18 -12.24 0.17 -20.85
N ARG A 19 -12.54 1.35 -20.29
CA ARG A 19 -13.50 2.32 -20.83
C ARG A 19 -12.90 3.33 -21.80
N SER A 20 -11.59 3.28 -22.05
CA SER A 20 -10.91 4.23 -22.92
C SER A 20 -11.43 4.18 -24.36
N GLY A 21 -11.46 5.33 -25.04
CA GLY A 21 -11.71 5.41 -26.49
C GLY A 21 -10.58 4.82 -27.33
N ASP A 22 -9.39 4.66 -26.77
CA ASP A 22 -8.21 4.10 -27.45
C ASP A 22 -8.19 2.56 -27.39
N SER A 23 -7.96 1.91 -28.54
CA SER A 23 -7.96 0.44 -28.63
C SER A 23 -6.84 -0.23 -27.86
N ASN A 24 -5.65 0.36 -27.84
CA ASN A 24 -4.48 -0.20 -27.16
C ASN A 24 -4.68 -0.14 -25.64
N ARG A 25 -5.20 1.00 -25.14
CA ARG A 25 -5.58 1.16 -23.73
C ARG A 25 -6.63 0.14 -23.30
N ARG A 26 -7.65 -0.11 -24.12
CA ARG A 26 -8.68 -1.13 -23.82
C ARG A 26 -8.09 -2.54 -23.79
N THR A 27 -7.23 -2.88 -24.74
CA THR A 27 -6.56 -4.20 -24.78
C THR A 27 -5.73 -4.41 -23.53
N LEU A 28 -4.89 -3.43 -23.16
CA LEU A 28 -4.13 -3.47 -21.92
C LEU A 28 -5.05 -3.59 -20.69
N GLY A 29 -6.12 -2.80 -20.63
CA GLY A 29 -7.10 -2.85 -19.55
C GLY A 29 -7.68 -4.25 -19.34
N ARG A 30 -8.06 -4.94 -20.42
CA ARG A 30 -8.58 -6.32 -20.35
C ARG A 30 -7.52 -7.32 -19.86
N SER A 31 -6.29 -7.22 -20.36
CA SER A 31 -5.18 -8.06 -19.90
C SER A 31 -4.88 -7.85 -18.42
N LEU A 32 -4.84 -6.59 -17.97
CA LEU A 32 -4.69 -6.22 -16.56
C LEU A 32 -5.86 -6.73 -15.71
N GLN A 33 -7.09 -6.66 -16.21
CA GLN A 33 -8.27 -7.17 -15.50
C GLN A 33 -8.15 -8.68 -15.24
N SER A 34 -7.85 -9.48 -16.28
CA SER A 34 -7.70 -10.93 -16.12
C SER A 34 -6.53 -11.31 -15.21
N SER A 35 -5.42 -10.55 -15.27
CA SER A 35 -4.28 -10.75 -14.38
C SER A 35 -4.61 -10.34 -12.94
N TYR A 36 -5.37 -9.26 -12.73
CA TYR A 36 -5.85 -8.80 -11.43
C TYR A 36 -6.78 -9.83 -10.75
N GLU A 37 -7.75 -10.35 -11.48
CA GLU A 37 -8.65 -11.42 -11.00
C GLU A 37 -7.88 -12.69 -10.61
N ARG A 38 -6.78 -12.99 -11.33
CA ARG A 38 -5.92 -14.13 -11.03
C ARG A 38 -5.17 -13.95 -9.73
N TRP A 39 -4.37 -12.89 -9.61
CA TRP A 39 -3.53 -12.71 -8.43
C TRP A 39 -4.36 -12.44 -7.17
N THR A 40 -5.50 -11.76 -7.27
CA THR A 40 -6.38 -11.54 -6.09
C THR A 40 -7.00 -12.83 -5.56
N ARG A 41 -7.17 -13.84 -6.43
CA ARG A 41 -7.69 -15.16 -6.05
C ARG A 41 -6.60 -16.08 -5.49
N THR A 42 -5.44 -16.12 -6.13
CA THR A 42 -4.36 -17.04 -5.74
C THR A 42 -3.51 -16.47 -4.59
N LEU A 43 -3.31 -15.14 -4.61
CA LEU A 43 -2.32 -14.39 -3.83
C LEU A 43 -0.88 -14.90 -4.01
N ALA A 44 -0.63 -15.66 -5.08
CA ALA A 44 0.69 -16.13 -5.43
C ALA A 44 1.57 -14.95 -5.87
N PHE A 45 2.78 -14.88 -5.34
CA PHE A 45 3.72 -13.81 -5.70
C PHE A 45 4.01 -13.78 -7.20
N SER A 46 4.11 -14.94 -7.86
CA SER A 46 4.34 -15.01 -9.31
C SER A 46 3.22 -14.36 -10.12
N ASP A 47 1.95 -14.64 -9.79
CA ASP A 47 0.80 -14.04 -10.48
C ASP A 47 0.76 -12.51 -10.28
N PHE A 48 1.09 -12.05 -9.06
CA PHE A 48 1.17 -10.63 -8.76
C PHE A 48 2.37 -9.96 -9.45
N TYR A 49 3.51 -10.64 -9.53
CA TYR A 49 4.70 -10.14 -10.22
C TYR A 49 4.44 -9.98 -11.72
N ASP A 50 3.76 -10.95 -12.34
CA ASP A 50 3.32 -10.86 -13.73
C ASP A 50 2.38 -9.67 -13.95
N PHE A 51 1.45 -9.42 -13.02
CA PHE A 51 0.60 -8.23 -13.05
C PHE A 51 1.41 -6.94 -13.01
N MET A 52 2.42 -6.86 -12.13
CA MET A 52 3.30 -5.69 -12.03
C MET A 52 4.16 -5.48 -13.28
N ASN A 53 4.58 -6.56 -13.95
CA ASN A 53 5.26 -6.50 -15.24
C ASN A 53 4.33 -5.97 -16.34
N LEU A 54 3.08 -6.43 -16.40
CA LEU A 54 2.08 -5.89 -17.35
C LEU A 54 1.86 -4.39 -17.15
N ILE A 55 1.80 -3.92 -15.90
CA ILE A 55 1.70 -2.49 -15.62
C ILE A 55 2.95 -1.76 -16.13
N ARG A 56 4.15 -2.26 -15.82
CA ARG A 56 5.42 -1.65 -16.25
C ARG A 56 5.51 -1.54 -17.77
N ASP A 57 5.19 -2.63 -18.47
CA ASP A 57 5.36 -2.74 -19.91
C ASP A 57 4.29 -1.90 -20.65
N GLY A 58 3.09 -1.75 -20.07
CA GLY A 58 2.00 -0.90 -20.56
C GLY A 58 2.06 0.57 -20.10
N LYS A 59 3.23 1.07 -19.68
CA LYS A 59 3.38 2.42 -19.11
C LYS A 59 2.86 3.52 -20.04
N ALA A 60 3.12 3.42 -21.34
CA ALA A 60 2.72 4.42 -22.33
C ALA A 60 1.19 4.53 -22.43
N GLU A 61 0.49 3.41 -22.38
CA GLU A 61 -0.96 3.30 -22.46
C GLU A 61 -1.64 3.65 -21.13
N ILE A 62 -0.97 3.47 -20.00
CA ILE A 62 -1.51 3.84 -18.67
C ILE A 62 -1.66 5.36 -18.56
N GLY A 63 -0.65 6.12 -18.99
CA GLY A 63 -0.68 7.57 -19.04
C GLY A 63 0.48 8.22 -18.28
N SER A 64 0.18 9.32 -17.57
CA SER A 64 1.22 10.13 -16.94
C SER A 64 2.04 9.34 -15.91
N ALA A 65 3.29 9.76 -15.69
CA ALA A 65 4.17 9.14 -14.71
C ALA A 65 3.56 9.12 -13.29
N GLN A 66 2.80 10.15 -12.93
CA GLN A 66 2.10 10.21 -11.64
C GLN A 66 0.99 9.16 -11.54
N PHE A 67 0.21 8.98 -12.60
CA PHE A 67 -0.88 8.01 -12.63
C PHE A 67 -0.33 6.57 -12.60
N PHE A 68 0.69 6.31 -13.42
CA PHE A 68 1.44 5.05 -13.43
C PHE A 68 2.05 4.72 -12.06
N GLY A 69 2.71 5.69 -11.41
CA GLY A 69 3.32 5.51 -10.10
C GLY A 69 2.29 5.16 -9.02
N LYS A 70 1.16 5.88 -8.98
CA LYS A 70 0.08 5.59 -8.03
C LYS A 70 -0.57 4.23 -8.25
N PHE A 71 -0.79 3.84 -9.50
CA PHE A 71 -1.38 2.53 -9.81
C PHE A 71 -0.52 1.39 -9.27
N ARG A 72 0.80 1.46 -9.48
CA ARG A 72 1.76 0.46 -9.00
C ARG A 72 1.83 0.43 -7.47
N ALA A 73 1.88 1.59 -6.83
CA ALA A 73 1.88 1.69 -5.37
C ALA A 73 0.63 1.03 -4.77
N TYR A 74 -0.57 1.45 -5.20
CA TYR A 74 -1.82 0.90 -4.69
C TYR A 74 -1.99 -0.59 -5.01
N ALA A 75 -1.47 -1.07 -6.14
CA ALA A 75 -1.48 -2.50 -6.46
C ALA A 75 -0.65 -3.31 -5.45
N PHE A 76 0.52 -2.81 -5.09
CA PHE A 76 1.39 -3.46 -4.12
C PHE A 76 0.84 -3.39 -2.71
N GLU A 77 0.30 -2.23 -2.30
CA GLU A 77 -0.40 -2.09 -1.02
C GLU A 77 -1.57 -3.07 -0.92
N GLU A 78 -2.42 -3.20 -1.96
CA GLU A 78 -3.54 -4.14 -1.96
C GLU A 78 -3.06 -5.60 -1.87
N TYR A 79 -1.98 -5.94 -2.56
CA TYR A 79 -1.39 -7.28 -2.49
C TYR A 79 -0.95 -7.63 -1.07
N ILE A 80 -0.16 -6.76 -0.42
CA ILE A 80 0.29 -6.98 0.96
C ILE A 80 -0.91 -7.01 1.92
N PHE A 81 -1.88 -6.11 1.76
CA PHE A 81 -3.10 -6.10 2.58
C PHE A 81 -3.83 -7.44 2.53
N ARG A 82 -4.08 -7.96 1.32
CA ARG A 82 -4.79 -9.25 1.14
C ARG A 82 -3.96 -10.43 1.63
N LEU A 83 -2.65 -10.40 1.42
CA LEU A 83 -1.73 -11.43 1.90
C LEU A 83 -1.77 -11.51 3.43
N LEU A 84 -1.66 -10.37 4.12
CA LEU A 84 -1.75 -10.31 5.58
C LEU A 84 -3.10 -10.81 6.10
N GLN A 85 -4.21 -10.44 5.44
CA GLN A 85 -5.54 -10.94 5.82
C GLN A 85 -5.68 -12.46 5.70
N LYS A 86 -5.00 -13.08 4.72
CA LYS A 86 -5.05 -14.52 4.49
C LYS A 86 -4.12 -15.31 5.41
N GLU A 87 -2.87 -14.84 5.55
CA GLU A 87 -1.80 -15.60 6.19
C GLU A 87 -1.72 -15.39 7.71
N LEU A 88 -2.23 -14.26 8.23
CA LEU A 88 -2.20 -13.97 9.65
C LEU A 88 -3.52 -14.38 10.33
N PRO A 89 -3.48 -15.20 11.41
CA PRO A 89 -4.65 -15.52 12.22
C PRO A 89 -5.01 -14.31 13.10
N ILE A 90 -5.71 -13.35 12.51
CA ILE A 90 -6.11 -12.13 13.21
C ILE A 90 -7.51 -12.35 13.82
N HIS A 91 -7.55 -12.35 15.15
CA HIS A 91 -8.78 -12.53 15.93
C HIS A 91 -9.36 -11.19 16.39
N GLU A 92 -10.69 -11.08 16.43
CA GLU A 92 -11.38 -9.90 16.96
C GLU A 92 -10.89 -9.55 18.38
N PRO A 93 -10.73 -8.26 18.72
CA PRO A 93 -11.11 -7.09 17.93
C PRO A 93 -10.04 -6.59 16.94
N MET A 94 -8.96 -7.35 16.70
CA MET A 94 -7.90 -6.97 15.78
C MET A 94 -8.34 -7.15 14.32
N LYS A 95 -7.89 -6.26 13.43
CA LYS A 95 -8.10 -6.33 11.97
C LYS A 95 -6.92 -5.73 11.22
N VAL A 96 -6.84 -6.05 9.93
CA VAL A 96 -5.98 -5.33 8.96
C VAL A 96 -6.78 -4.19 8.34
N PHE A 97 -6.18 -3.02 8.23
CA PHE A 97 -6.73 -1.83 7.60
C PHE A 97 -5.77 -1.32 6.52
N TRP A 98 -6.31 -0.82 5.41
CA TRP A 98 -5.54 -0.27 4.29
C TRP A 98 -5.86 1.22 4.12
N GLY A 99 -4.84 2.07 4.24
CA GLY A 99 -4.92 3.52 4.06
C GLY A 99 -5.83 4.25 5.05
N GLU A 100 -6.03 3.68 6.23
CA GLU A 100 -6.83 4.29 7.29
C GLU A 100 -5.94 5.10 8.24
N ARG A 101 -6.52 6.12 8.88
CA ARG A 101 -5.77 6.96 9.82
C ARG A 101 -5.55 6.24 11.15
N CYS A 102 -4.29 6.16 11.57
CA CYS A 102 -3.84 5.62 12.83
C CYS A 102 -3.70 6.73 13.88
N MET A 103 -4.36 6.59 15.03
CA MET A 103 -4.20 7.54 16.14
C MET A 103 -2.92 7.22 16.90
N VAL A 104 -1.95 8.13 16.85
CA VAL A 104 -0.65 7.99 17.54
C VAL A 104 -0.60 8.82 18.83
N LEU A 105 -1.38 9.89 18.93
CA LEU A 105 -1.60 10.63 20.18
C LEU A 105 -3.10 10.96 20.30
N GLY A 106 -3.67 10.71 21.47
CA GLY A 106 -5.05 11.08 21.78
C GLY A 106 -5.16 11.52 23.24
N GLY A 107 -5.89 12.61 23.49
CA GLY A 107 -6.11 13.14 24.83
C GLY A 107 -6.76 14.53 24.81
N SER A 108 -6.79 15.19 25.96
CA SER A 108 -7.39 16.52 26.14
C SER A 108 -6.74 17.62 25.28
N VAL A 109 -5.50 17.40 24.84
CA VAL A 109 -4.69 18.37 24.08
C VAL A 109 -4.92 18.25 22.56
N GLY A 110 -5.62 17.22 22.10
CA GLY A 110 -5.94 16.99 20.70
C GLY A 110 -5.66 15.56 20.22
N ILE A 111 -5.94 15.33 18.95
CA ILE A 111 -5.71 14.05 18.27
C ILE A 111 -4.65 14.26 17.19
N TYR A 112 -3.54 13.55 17.30
CA TYR A 112 -2.56 13.43 16.23
C TYR A 112 -2.68 12.04 15.61
N ALA A 113 -2.90 12.00 14.30
CA ALA A 113 -3.07 10.77 13.55
C ALA A 113 -2.18 10.77 12.31
N MET A 114 -1.56 9.63 12.07
CA MET A 114 -0.68 9.37 10.93
C MET A 114 -1.37 8.42 9.95
N GLU A 115 -0.94 8.44 8.70
CA GLU A 115 -1.35 7.48 7.68
C GLU A 115 -0.16 6.57 7.39
N PHE A 116 -0.41 5.26 7.46
CA PHE A 116 0.49 4.22 7.00
C PHE A 116 -0.24 3.47 5.89
N ASP A 117 0.51 2.86 4.99
CA ASP A 117 -0.09 2.10 3.89
C ASP A 117 -1.01 1.01 4.46
N ILE A 118 -0.54 0.21 5.43
CA ILE A 118 -1.34 -0.83 6.09
C ILE A 118 -1.15 -0.78 7.60
N ILE A 119 -2.23 -1.01 8.36
CA ILE A 119 -2.20 -1.06 9.83
C ILE A 119 -2.87 -2.35 10.30
N ILE A 120 -2.24 -3.05 11.24
CA ILE A 120 -2.89 -4.11 12.02
C ILE A 120 -3.20 -3.52 13.40
N GLY A 121 -4.47 -3.52 13.79
CA GLY A 121 -4.91 -2.78 14.97
C GLY A 121 -6.37 -3.01 15.33
N LYS A 122 -6.88 -2.17 16.24
CA LYS A 122 -8.28 -2.15 16.66
C LYS A 122 -8.92 -0.84 16.21
N ARG A 123 -10.17 -0.89 15.75
CA ARG A 123 -10.91 0.35 15.45
C ARG A 123 -11.34 1.03 16.76
N LYS A 124 -11.04 2.31 16.88
CA LYS A 124 -11.44 3.16 18.01
C LYS A 124 -12.01 4.47 17.45
N ASN A 125 -13.33 4.59 17.47
CA ASN A 125 -14.06 5.67 16.79
C ASN A 125 -13.70 5.74 15.29
N SER A 126 -13.25 6.91 14.81
CA SER A 126 -12.84 7.17 13.43
C SER A 126 -11.36 6.86 13.15
N PHE A 127 -10.64 6.27 14.10
CA PHE A 127 -9.21 5.99 13.98
C PHE A 127 -8.91 4.52 14.26
N ILE A 128 -7.73 4.09 13.84
CA ILE A 128 -7.15 2.80 14.21
C ILE A 128 -6.19 3.01 15.37
N GLU A 129 -6.36 2.23 16.44
CA GLU A 129 -5.34 2.04 17.47
C GLU A 129 -4.40 0.93 16.97
N PRO A 130 -3.15 1.27 16.61
CA PRO A 130 -2.25 0.33 15.94
C PRO A 130 -1.65 -0.65 16.95
N SER A 131 -1.34 -1.85 16.48
CA SER A 131 -0.34 -2.74 17.08
C SER A 131 0.84 -2.97 16.14
N MET A 132 0.61 -2.80 14.84
CA MET A 132 1.65 -2.81 13.81
C MET A 132 1.28 -1.83 12.69
N ALA A 133 2.28 -1.11 12.18
CA ALA A 133 2.20 -0.21 11.05
C ALA A 133 3.14 -0.70 9.95
N ILE A 134 2.67 -0.67 8.70
CA ILE A 134 3.38 -1.25 7.57
C ILE A 134 3.41 -0.24 6.43
N GLU A 135 4.61 -0.02 5.88
CA GLU A 135 4.87 0.80 4.70
C GLU A 135 5.23 -0.15 3.54
N ALA A 136 4.54 -0.05 2.41
CA ALA A 136 4.73 -0.90 1.24
C ALA A 136 5.24 -0.07 0.06
N LYS A 137 6.49 -0.30 -0.37
CA LYS A 137 7.13 0.45 -1.45
C LYS A 137 7.52 -0.46 -2.61
N VAL A 138 7.04 -0.18 -3.82
CA VAL A 138 7.40 -0.99 -5.00
C VAL A 138 8.90 -0.96 -5.21
N GLU A 139 9.47 0.24 -5.36
CA GLU A 139 10.92 0.48 -5.31
C GLU A 139 11.31 1.11 -3.98
N LEU A 140 12.40 0.61 -3.38
CA LEU A 140 13.01 1.23 -2.21
C LEU A 140 14.31 1.92 -2.64
N ASP A 141 14.26 3.25 -2.71
CA ASP A 141 15.42 4.11 -2.88
C ASP A 141 15.74 4.84 -1.55
N SER A 142 16.80 5.66 -1.56
CA SER A 142 17.20 6.42 -0.37
C SER A 142 16.16 7.42 0.11
N ALA A 143 15.36 8.01 -0.78
CA ALA A 143 14.35 8.99 -0.41
C ALA A 143 13.16 8.31 0.29
N ARG A 144 12.67 7.22 -0.29
CA ARG A 144 11.58 6.40 0.25
C ARG A 144 11.96 5.74 1.57
N LEU A 145 13.20 5.27 1.70
CA LEU A 145 13.71 4.75 2.98
C LEU A 145 13.71 5.82 4.07
N LYS A 146 14.22 7.03 3.79
CA LYS A 146 14.21 8.14 4.75
C LYS A 146 12.80 8.51 5.20
N THR A 147 11.84 8.54 4.27
CA THR A 147 10.44 8.82 4.60
C THR A 147 9.86 7.75 5.51
N ALA A 148 10.05 6.46 5.21
CA ALA A 148 9.55 5.36 6.03
C ALA A 148 10.16 5.39 7.45
N ILE A 149 11.49 5.57 7.56
CA ILE A 149 12.17 5.70 8.86
C ILE A 149 11.64 6.90 9.64
N GLY A 150 11.44 8.05 8.99
CA GLY A 150 10.88 9.24 9.63
C GLY A 150 9.48 8.98 10.22
N SER A 151 8.61 8.31 9.46
CA SER A 151 7.28 7.91 9.94
C SER A 151 7.38 6.95 11.13
N PHE A 152 8.24 5.94 11.07
CA PHE A 152 8.42 4.99 12.17
C PHE A 152 9.06 5.60 13.41
N ALA A 153 9.99 6.56 13.26
CA ALA A 153 10.60 7.26 14.38
C ALA A 153 9.55 8.06 15.18
N ILE A 154 8.65 8.76 14.48
CA ILE A 154 7.53 9.47 15.12
C ILE A 154 6.58 8.48 15.81
N LEU A 155 6.23 7.38 15.13
CA LEU A 155 5.39 6.33 15.69
C LEU A 155 5.99 5.75 16.97
N LYS A 156 7.25 5.31 16.94
CA LYS A 156 7.93 4.72 18.10
C LYS A 156 8.13 5.72 19.23
N SER A 157 8.30 7.01 18.93
CA SER A 157 8.39 8.05 19.97
C SER A 157 7.07 8.25 20.72
N LEU A 158 5.92 8.02 20.08
CA LEU A 158 4.59 8.25 20.66
C LEU A 158 3.92 6.96 21.14
N LYS A 159 4.28 5.83 20.51
CA LYS A 159 3.71 4.49 20.64
C LYS A 159 4.82 3.44 20.54
N PRO A 160 5.73 3.37 21.52
CA PRO A 160 6.92 2.51 21.46
C PRO A 160 6.58 1.01 21.32
N GLU A 161 5.38 0.61 21.76
CA GLU A 161 4.86 -0.76 21.69
C GLU A 161 4.42 -1.18 20.28
N VAL A 162 4.27 -0.26 19.34
CA VAL A 162 3.76 -0.54 18.00
C VAL A 162 4.91 -0.93 17.08
N GLU A 163 4.80 -2.07 16.40
CA GLU A 163 5.83 -2.49 15.45
C GLU A 163 5.73 -1.79 14.11
N GLY A 164 6.88 -1.46 13.52
CA GLY A 164 6.99 -0.86 12.18
C GLY A 164 7.62 -1.86 11.21
N ILE A 165 6.98 -2.09 10.06
CA ILE A 165 7.51 -2.99 9.03
C ILE A 165 7.58 -2.23 7.70
N LEU A 166 8.76 -2.21 7.09
CA LEU A 166 8.95 -1.77 5.72
C LEU A 166 8.99 -2.97 4.78
N VAL A 167 8.04 -3.06 3.85
CA VAL A 167 8.00 -4.09 2.82
C VAL A 167 8.31 -3.46 1.47
N TYR A 168 9.20 -4.08 0.70
CA TYR A 168 9.54 -3.62 -0.65
C TYR A 168 9.74 -4.76 -1.64
N MET A 169 9.61 -4.44 -2.93
CA MET A 169 9.75 -5.43 -4.02
C MET A 169 11.07 -5.30 -4.77
N ILE A 170 11.48 -4.08 -5.08
CA ILE A 170 12.71 -3.78 -5.81
C ILE A 170 13.59 -2.93 -4.91
N LYS A 171 14.82 -3.38 -4.70
CA LYS A 171 15.84 -2.64 -3.97
C LYS A 171 16.66 -1.80 -4.93
N GLU A 172 16.62 -0.48 -4.77
CA GLU A 172 17.41 0.48 -5.55
C GLU A 172 18.38 1.26 -4.66
N LEU A 173 18.73 0.70 -3.49
CA LEU A 173 19.70 1.29 -2.57
C LEU A 173 20.92 0.39 -2.35
N ASN A 174 22.04 1.04 -2.04
CA ASN A 174 23.25 0.35 -1.59
C ASN A 174 23.02 -0.31 -0.22
N GLU A 175 23.58 -1.51 -0.04
CA GLU A 175 23.50 -2.30 1.19
C GLU A 175 23.82 -1.52 2.47
N ASN A 176 24.82 -0.64 2.42
CA ASN A 176 25.26 0.12 3.59
C ASN A 176 24.19 1.10 4.09
N PHE A 177 23.36 1.65 3.19
CA PHE A 177 22.26 2.51 3.60
C PHE A 177 21.11 1.72 4.23
N LEU A 178 20.90 0.47 3.83
CA LEU A 178 19.87 -0.38 4.42
C LEU A 178 20.22 -0.74 5.87
N LYS A 179 21.49 -1.08 6.11
CA LYS A 179 22.00 -1.42 7.45
C LYS A 179 21.90 -0.29 8.48
N LEU A 180 21.82 0.96 8.03
CA LEU A 180 21.61 2.11 8.94
C LEU A 180 20.17 2.21 9.43
N ALA A 181 19.24 1.48 8.82
CA ALA A 181 17.82 1.49 9.12
C ALA A 181 17.35 0.30 9.97
N GLU A 182 18.23 -0.69 10.19
CA GLU A 182 18.05 -1.86 11.07
C GLU A 182 18.38 -1.51 12.53
#